data_AF-A0A955XCG8-F1
#
_entry.id   AF-A0A955XCG8-F1
#
_cell.length_a   1.000
_cell.length_b   1.000
_cell.length_c   1.000
_cell.angle_alpha   90.00
_cell.angle_beta   90.00
_cell.angle_gamma   90.00
#
_symmetry.space_group_name_H-M   'P 1'
#
loop_
_entity.id
_entity.type
_entity.pdbx_description
1 polymer ?
#
loop_
_entity_poly.entity_id
_entity_poly.type
_entity_poly.pdbx_seq_one_letter_code
_entity_poly.pdbx_strand_id
1 'polypeptide(L)'
;MKRNKILIFPMAVIGLSACAGAEDAPEVAQGTAAAVSLQPAPTMCLMPRVNVDPRRSLTVTDHNILIPAQGGRDFSLTRVLTQLSNQSANGSPSALTMFKQLWDTQNPAPGLGLGFNCATSGGTPSVVNGFNYGCRAAEGTQATTNPATALANYEAVALVNRFDLAPADGSHCGEYRIVFENGRNVSSRSFLIMEAVLPNPNPSCGIAACRPVQQWWANLTTITDPAIRAQKLEEFYFTGISGFEPVVHYTHFLDNGVSCGYGCATPGATGQFRTNTFMQSPWMLKEFKLKRTCRRVTIEPIPIRTAALAVDDGSTSLNAASTTDTTIVCDLDFKPVSVKDNPFNDFFNAASTHPLASAFVDHIDDQVACLAINDVNGFGYCGLDDQFNHNESGALASPTTDYRTIFNASPNNPSALRTSIQGALTAIGSSLTVENIVARAEAQSCKGCHRHASDANLGGGIIFPNSDSGGFGFVHNTEQVESGPDGLRFHISPALTDVFLPFRESVMEGFLTRSACVSCGDVVLDSAEKASTTVTAGTSLRISGTRAIH
;
A
#
# COMPACT_ATOMS: atom_id res chain seq x y z
N MET A 1 16.10 53.18 -11.89
CA MET A 1 15.00 54.06 -12.36
C MET A 1 14.73 53.82 -13.85
N LYS A 2 13.65 54.39 -14.42
CA LYS A 2 13.02 53.90 -15.67
C LYS A 2 13.68 54.35 -16.99
N ARG A 3 13.69 53.41 -17.96
CA ARG A 3 13.51 53.53 -19.44
C ARG A 3 14.16 54.67 -20.25
N ASN A 4 14.89 54.28 -21.31
CA ASN A 4 14.93 54.90 -22.64
C ASN A 4 15.45 53.83 -23.65
N LYS A 5 14.69 53.49 -24.72
CA LYS A 5 14.75 54.00 -26.13
C LYS A 5 15.76 53.23 -27.02
N ILE A 6 15.31 52.51 -28.08
CA ILE A 6 15.24 52.92 -29.53
C ILE A 6 16.61 52.73 -30.25
N LEU A 7 16.79 52.18 -31.47
CA LEU A 7 15.91 51.93 -32.65
C LEU A 7 16.55 50.88 -33.64
N ILE A 8 15.84 50.51 -34.73
CA ILE A 8 16.32 50.09 -36.10
C ILE A 8 16.49 48.60 -36.54
N PHE A 9 15.97 48.36 -37.76
CA PHE A 9 15.96 47.19 -38.67
C PHE A 9 17.19 47.16 -39.63
N PRO A 10 17.51 46.05 -40.35
CA PRO A 10 17.00 45.83 -41.73
C PRO A 10 16.52 44.37 -41.96
N MET A 11 15.49 44.02 -42.74
CA MET A 11 15.01 44.43 -44.08
C MET A 11 15.74 43.75 -45.25
N ALA A 12 15.16 42.63 -45.75
CA ALA A 12 15.14 42.14 -47.14
C ALA A 12 14.66 40.66 -47.16
N VAL A 13 13.99 40.06 -48.16
CA VAL A 13 12.92 40.40 -49.12
C VAL A 13 12.89 39.27 -50.18
N ILE A 14 11.74 38.59 -50.31
CA ILE A 14 11.22 37.83 -51.48
C ILE A 14 11.96 36.55 -51.97
N GLY A 15 11.16 35.49 -52.18
CA GLY A 15 11.44 34.35 -53.07
C GLY A 15 10.22 33.44 -53.18
N LEU A 16 9.60 33.31 -54.37
CA LEU A 16 8.33 32.62 -54.60
C LEU A 16 8.39 31.74 -55.86
N SER A 17 7.72 30.58 -55.85
CA SER A 17 7.58 29.60 -56.97
C SER A 17 8.88 28.81 -57.35
N ALA A 18 8.82 27.65 -58.03
CA ALA A 18 7.71 27.05 -58.80
C ALA A 18 7.68 25.51 -58.77
N CYS A 19 6.59 24.94 -59.32
CA CYS A 19 6.30 23.51 -59.49
C CYS A 19 6.47 23.05 -60.96
N ALA A 20 6.60 21.74 -61.19
CA ALA A 20 6.10 20.94 -62.35
C ALA A 20 6.68 19.51 -62.26
N GLY A 21 6.04 18.40 -62.63
CA GLY A 21 4.68 18.06 -63.09
C GLY A 21 4.55 16.50 -63.05
N ALA A 22 3.55 15.79 -63.58
CA ALA A 22 2.27 16.17 -64.18
C ALA A 22 1.30 14.95 -64.15
N GLU A 23 0.01 15.22 -63.96
CA GLU A 23 -1.18 14.61 -64.63
C GLU A 23 -1.28 13.08 -64.84
N ASP A 24 -2.27 12.47 -64.17
CA ASP A 24 -3.52 12.03 -64.84
C ASP A 24 -4.62 11.72 -63.81
N ALA A 25 -5.90 11.96 -64.14
CA ALA A 25 -7.02 11.79 -63.20
C ALA A 25 -8.28 11.20 -63.86
N PRO A 26 -8.97 10.25 -63.20
CA PRO A 26 -10.35 9.94 -63.49
C PRO A 26 -11.31 10.43 -62.39
N GLU A 27 -12.42 10.98 -62.87
CA GLU A 27 -13.69 11.34 -62.25
C GLU A 27 -14.12 10.46 -61.05
N VAL A 28 -14.38 11.09 -59.88
CA VAL A 28 -14.98 10.43 -58.70
C VAL A 28 -16.45 10.81 -58.61
N ALA A 29 -17.32 9.79 -58.62
CA ALA A 29 -18.77 9.94 -58.55
C ALA A 29 -19.26 10.55 -57.22
N GLN A 30 -20.43 11.19 -57.27
CA GLN A 30 -21.10 11.79 -56.12
C GLN A 30 -21.49 10.72 -55.07
N GLY A 31 -20.68 10.59 -54.03
CA GLY A 31 -21.03 9.85 -52.81
C GLY A 31 -21.92 10.70 -51.90
N THR A 32 -23.09 10.17 -51.53
CA THR A 32 -24.03 10.84 -50.60
C THR A 32 -23.38 11.13 -49.26
N ALA A 33 -23.55 12.36 -48.75
CA ALA A 33 -23.07 12.74 -47.43
C ALA A 33 -23.70 11.87 -46.34
N ALA A 34 -22.92 10.96 -45.76
CA ALA A 34 -23.30 10.27 -44.53
C ALA A 34 -23.32 11.30 -43.40
N ALA A 35 -24.49 11.53 -42.81
CA ALA A 35 -24.60 12.38 -41.63
C ALA A 35 -23.80 11.74 -40.50
N VAL A 36 -22.70 12.38 -40.11
CA VAL A 36 -21.98 12.01 -38.89
C VAL A 36 -22.90 12.28 -37.72
N SER A 37 -23.47 11.21 -37.16
CA SER A 37 -24.22 11.27 -35.92
C SER A 37 -23.27 11.69 -34.80
N LEU A 38 -23.29 12.98 -34.46
CA LEU A 38 -22.72 13.45 -33.21
C LEU A 38 -23.34 12.62 -32.07
N GLN A 39 -22.52 11.80 -31.41
CA GLN A 39 -22.95 11.15 -30.19
C GLN A 39 -23.39 12.24 -29.20
N PRO A 40 -24.53 12.08 -28.51
CA PRO A 40 -24.89 13.01 -27.46
C PRO A 40 -23.77 13.00 -26.42
N ALA A 41 -23.36 14.18 -25.96
CA ALA A 41 -22.43 14.29 -24.84
C ALA A 41 -22.98 13.44 -23.66
N PRO A 42 -22.13 12.69 -22.94
CA PRO A 42 -22.59 11.86 -21.84
C PRO A 42 -23.37 12.73 -20.86
N THR A 43 -24.61 12.35 -20.58
CA THR A 43 -25.51 13.07 -19.68
C THR A 43 -24.82 13.20 -18.33
N MET A 44 -24.30 14.39 -18.01
CA MET A 44 -23.70 14.63 -16.70
C MET A 44 -24.80 14.46 -15.66
N CYS A 45 -24.76 13.38 -14.88
CA CYS A 45 -25.61 13.25 -13.72
C CYS A 45 -25.24 14.37 -12.73
N LEU A 46 -26.08 15.41 -12.69
CA LEU A 46 -26.00 16.49 -11.71
C LEU A 46 -26.42 15.95 -10.34
N MET A 47 -25.54 15.13 -9.75
CA MET A 47 -25.69 14.64 -8.39
C MET A 47 -25.40 15.76 -7.39
N PRO A 48 -26.05 15.77 -6.21
CA PRO A 48 -25.65 16.64 -5.12
C PRO A 48 -24.19 16.34 -4.74
N ARG A 49 -23.41 17.40 -4.48
CA ARG A 49 -22.04 17.24 -3.97
C ARG A 49 -22.08 16.44 -2.68
N VAL A 50 -21.27 15.39 -2.60
CA VAL A 50 -20.92 14.79 -1.31
C VAL A 50 -19.99 15.77 -0.59
N ASN A 51 -20.23 15.95 0.71
CA ASN A 51 -19.37 16.72 1.61
C ASN A 51 -18.83 15.74 2.66
N VAL A 52 -17.51 15.65 2.83
CA VAL A 52 -16.84 14.68 3.69
C VAL A 52 -16.11 15.39 4.82
N ASP A 53 -16.39 15.04 6.08
CA ASP A 53 -15.53 15.45 7.21
C ASP A 53 -14.29 14.53 7.23
N PRO A 54 -13.07 15.04 6.95
CA PRO A 54 -11.87 14.20 6.86
C PRO A 54 -11.47 13.58 8.21
N ARG A 55 -11.85 14.19 9.34
CA ARG A 55 -11.54 13.67 10.69
C ARG A 55 -12.56 12.63 11.17
N ARG A 56 -13.75 12.56 10.56
CA ARG A 56 -14.75 11.50 10.80
C ARG A 56 -14.71 10.36 9.76
N SER A 57 -14.21 10.62 8.56
CA SER A 57 -14.41 9.74 7.39
C SER A 57 -13.14 9.36 6.62
N LEU A 58 -11.98 9.93 6.96
CA LEU A 58 -10.69 9.62 6.31
C LEU A 58 -9.55 9.29 7.28
N THR A 59 -9.44 10.04 8.38
CA THR A 59 -8.47 9.79 9.46
C THR A 59 -9.17 9.99 10.81
N VAL A 60 -9.80 8.92 11.28
CA VAL A 60 -10.51 8.84 12.56
C VAL A 60 -9.50 8.67 13.68
N THR A 61 -9.43 9.65 14.58
CA THR A 61 -8.54 9.61 15.74
C THR A 61 -9.27 9.86 17.07
N ASP A 62 -10.60 9.85 17.09
CA ASP A 62 -11.41 10.06 18.29
C ASP A 62 -11.08 9.02 19.37
N HIS A 63 -10.65 9.49 20.55
CA HIS A 63 -10.16 8.64 21.62
C HIS A 63 -11.24 7.70 22.16
N ASN A 64 -12.50 8.15 22.19
CA ASN A 64 -13.65 7.35 22.62
C ASN A 64 -14.08 6.27 21.61
N ILE A 65 -13.61 6.34 20.35
CA ILE A 65 -13.76 5.29 19.35
C ILE A 65 -12.67 4.23 19.49
N LEU A 66 -11.43 4.68 19.69
CA LEU A 66 -10.24 3.82 19.61
C LEU A 66 -9.84 3.19 20.94
N ILE A 67 -9.97 3.96 22.03
CA ILE A 67 -9.68 3.57 23.41
C ILE A 67 -11.00 3.66 24.20
N PRO A 68 -11.90 2.68 24.03
CA PRO A 68 -13.17 2.67 24.72
C PRO A 68 -12.99 2.53 26.24
N ALA A 69 -13.93 3.06 27.01
CA ALA A 69 -14.14 2.63 28.39
C ALA A 69 -14.46 1.13 28.45
N GLN A 70 -14.27 0.49 29.62
CA GLN A 70 -14.49 -0.94 29.81
C GLN A 70 -15.83 -1.41 29.23
N GLY A 71 -15.78 -2.32 28.24
CA GLY A 71 -16.96 -2.88 27.56
C GLY A 71 -17.34 -2.22 26.23
N GLY A 72 -16.63 -1.19 25.76
CA GLY A 72 -16.80 -0.65 24.40
C GLY A 72 -16.09 -1.46 23.31
N ARG A 73 -16.02 -0.90 22.08
CA ARG A 73 -15.58 -1.64 20.88
C ARG A 73 -14.07 -1.79 20.81
N ASP A 74 -13.60 -3.03 20.84
CA ASP A 74 -12.18 -3.37 20.90
C ASP A 74 -11.50 -3.25 19.52
N PHE A 75 -10.54 -2.32 19.37
CA PHE A 75 -9.65 -2.22 18.21
C PHE A 75 -8.22 -2.74 18.50
N SER A 76 -7.98 -3.38 19.65
CA SER A 76 -6.64 -3.74 20.13
C SER A 76 -5.83 -4.60 19.16
N LEU A 77 -4.50 -4.48 19.27
CA LEU A 77 -3.57 -5.33 18.54
C LEU A 77 -3.80 -6.82 18.84
N THR A 78 -4.18 -7.15 20.08
CA THR A 78 -4.57 -8.51 20.49
C THR A 78 -5.72 -9.04 19.65
N ARG A 79 -6.79 -8.25 19.43
CA ARG A 79 -7.92 -8.65 18.60
C ARG A 79 -7.53 -8.82 17.13
N VAL A 80 -6.74 -7.88 16.58
CA VAL A 80 -6.24 -7.95 15.20
C VAL A 80 -5.46 -9.25 14.97
N LEU A 81 -4.45 -9.52 15.80
CA LEU A 81 -3.64 -10.74 15.66
C LEU A 81 -4.46 -12.02 15.92
N THR A 82 -5.44 -11.99 16.83
CA THR A 82 -6.34 -13.12 17.08
C THR A 82 -7.21 -13.42 15.85
N GLN A 83 -7.76 -12.39 15.19
CA GLN A 83 -8.58 -12.56 14.00
C GLN A 83 -7.78 -13.16 12.83
N LEU A 84 -6.58 -12.62 12.57
CA LEU A 84 -5.69 -13.11 11.50
C LEU A 84 -5.29 -14.58 11.73
N SER A 85 -4.98 -14.94 12.98
CA SER A 85 -4.69 -16.31 13.41
C SER A 85 -5.87 -17.26 13.20
N ASN A 86 -7.08 -16.85 13.61
CA ASN A 86 -8.29 -17.64 13.45
C ASN A 86 -8.60 -17.92 11.97
N GLN A 87 -8.50 -16.91 11.11
CA GLN A 87 -8.79 -17.02 9.67
C GLN A 87 -7.76 -17.86 8.91
N SER A 88 -6.47 -17.74 9.26
CA SER A 88 -5.40 -18.44 8.54
C SER A 88 -5.29 -19.92 8.93
N ALA A 89 -5.55 -20.24 10.21
CA ALA A 89 -5.07 -21.48 10.80
C ALA A 89 -5.80 -21.90 12.09
N ASN A 90 -7.09 -21.53 12.24
CA ASN A 90 -7.94 -21.94 13.37
C ASN A 90 -7.37 -21.57 14.76
N GLY A 91 -6.61 -20.47 14.86
CA GLY A 91 -6.11 -19.94 16.14
C GLY A 91 -4.67 -20.33 16.49
N SER A 92 -3.94 -21.01 15.61
CA SER A 92 -2.51 -21.34 15.77
C SER A 92 -1.70 -20.78 14.60
N PRO A 93 -0.67 -19.94 14.79
CA PRO A 93 -0.12 -19.44 16.06
C PRO A 93 -1.03 -18.45 16.78
N SER A 94 -1.07 -18.47 18.11
CA SER A 94 -1.84 -17.51 18.91
C SER A 94 -1.42 -16.04 18.66
N ALA A 95 -2.28 -15.08 18.99
CA ALA A 95 -1.95 -13.65 18.91
C ALA A 95 -0.64 -13.28 19.64
N LEU A 96 -0.41 -13.85 20.83
CA LEU A 96 0.84 -13.68 21.57
C LEU A 96 2.03 -14.31 20.84
N THR A 97 1.85 -15.46 20.20
CA THR A 97 2.89 -16.12 19.40
C THR A 97 3.26 -15.27 18.17
N MET A 98 2.27 -14.72 17.47
CA MET A 98 2.48 -13.79 16.33
C MET A 98 3.21 -12.51 16.77
N PHE A 99 2.82 -11.91 17.90
CA PHE A 99 3.50 -10.74 18.46
C PHE A 99 4.95 -11.03 18.83
N LYS A 100 5.20 -12.17 19.49
CA LYS A 100 6.56 -12.61 19.83
C LYS A 100 7.40 -12.85 18.58
N GLN A 101 6.83 -13.49 17.55
CA GLN A 101 7.51 -13.72 16.27
C GLN A 101 7.92 -12.41 15.59
N LEU A 102 7.02 -11.42 15.50
CA LEU A 102 7.31 -10.11 14.92
C LEU A 102 8.56 -9.48 15.56
N TRP A 103 8.60 -9.43 16.90
CA TRP A 103 9.71 -8.81 17.62
C TRP A 103 10.96 -9.68 17.71
N ASP A 104 10.84 -11.02 17.63
CA ASP A 104 12.00 -11.92 17.59
C ASP A 104 12.81 -11.80 16.30
N THR A 105 12.23 -11.23 15.24
CA THR A 105 12.99 -10.82 14.04
C THR A 105 14.13 -9.85 14.36
N GLN A 106 14.09 -9.15 15.49
CA GLN A 106 15.14 -8.23 15.94
C GLN A 106 16.22 -8.89 16.80
N ASN A 107 16.03 -10.15 17.20
CA ASN A 107 16.97 -10.97 17.98
C ASN A 107 17.80 -11.88 17.06
N PRO A 108 19.04 -12.24 17.43
CA PRO A 108 19.85 -13.22 16.69
C PRO A 108 19.35 -14.65 16.91
N ALA A 109 19.57 -15.52 15.93
CA ALA A 109 19.19 -16.93 15.99
C ALA A 109 19.97 -17.69 17.09
N PRO A 110 19.36 -18.65 17.79
CA PRO A 110 18.07 -19.27 17.48
C PRO A 110 16.85 -18.47 17.93
N GLY A 111 17.02 -17.32 18.61
CA GLY A 111 15.93 -16.51 19.14
C GLY A 111 14.95 -17.35 19.96
N LEU A 112 13.67 -17.28 19.58
CA LEU A 112 12.59 -18.12 20.09
C LEU A 112 12.28 -19.33 19.19
N GLY A 113 13.00 -19.52 18.08
CA GLY A 113 12.71 -20.55 17.08
C GLY A 113 11.41 -20.31 16.30
N LEU A 114 10.90 -19.08 16.28
CA LEU A 114 9.59 -18.72 15.70
C LEU A 114 9.66 -18.24 14.24
N GLY A 115 10.82 -18.23 13.59
CA GLY A 115 10.95 -17.85 12.18
C GLY A 115 12.25 -17.13 11.86
N PHE A 116 12.13 -15.96 11.23
CA PHE A 116 13.27 -15.13 10.88
C PHE A 116 13.90 -14.49 12.12
N ASN A 117 15.23 -14.43 12.15
CA ASN A 117 16.03 -13.71 13.14
C ASN A 117 17.01 -12.77 12.41
N CYS A 118 17.42 -11.66 13.03
CA CYS A 118 18.28 -10.64 12.41
C CYS A 118 19.70 -11.11 12.07
N ALA A 119 20.16 -12.20 12.70
CA ALA A 119 21.45 -12.82 12.43
C ALA A 119 21.35 -14.34 12.62
N THR A 120 22.25 -15.07 12.00
CA THR A 120 22.45 -16.52 12.24
C THR A 120 23.06 -16.76 13.63
N SER A 121 23.05 -18.01 14.10
CA SER A 121 23.69 -18.39 15.37
C SER A 121 25.22 -18.22 15.37
N GLY A 122 25.84 -18.02 14.20
CA GLY A 122 27.24 -17.64 14.07
C GLY A 122 27.49 -16.12 14.09
N GLY A 123 26.45 -15.30 14.29
CA GLY A 123 26.54 -13.83 14.32
C GLY A 123 26.57 -13.16 12.94
N THR A 124 26.53 -13.91 11.84
CA THR A 124 26.39 -13.35 10.48
C THR A 124 25.01 -12.70 10.33
N PRO A 125 24.92 -11.41 9.92
CA PRO A 125 23.64 -10.76 9.67
C PRO A 125 22.79 -11.54 8.66
N SER A 126 21.49 -11.62 8.91
CA SER A 126 20.51 -12.12 7.95
C SER A 126 20.32 -11.09 6.84
N VAL A 127 19.96 -11.55 5.64
CA VAL A 127 19.80 -10.69 4.47
C VAL A 127 18.33 -10.61 4.07
N VAL A 128 17.85 -9.40 3.83
CA VAL A 128 16.51 -9.10 3.31
C VAL A 128 16.70 -8.23 2.08
N ASN A 129 16.19 -8.69 0.93
CA ASN A 129 16.30 -7.99 -0.36
C ASN A 129 17.74 -7.62 -0.77
N GLY A 130 18.72 -8.46 -0.46
CA GLY A 130 20.15 -8.19 -0.72
C GLY A 130 20.86 -7.34 0.35
N PHE A 131 20.12 -6.73 1.27
CA PHE A 131 20.67 -5.87 2.33
C PHE A 131 20.76 -6.60 3.68
N ASN A 132 21.82 -6.33 4.44
CA ASN A 132 21.98 -6.83 5.82
C ASN A 132 20.87 -6.27 6.72
N TYR A 133 20.26 -7.12 7.53
CA TYR A 133 19.18 -6.74 8.44
C TYR A 133 19.74 -6.49 9.85
N GLY A 134 19.53 -5.29 10.38
CA GLY A 134 20.10 -4.86 11.65
C GLY A 134 19.39 -5.52 12.84
N CYS A 135 20.18 -6.14 13.73
CA CYS A 135 19.69 -6.58 15.04
C CYS A 135 19.38 -5.40 15.95
N ARG A 136 18.28 -5.48 16.71
CA ARG A 136 17.79 -4.40 17.55
C ARG A 136 17.33 -4.94 18.90
N ALA A 137 18.29 -5.00 19.84
CA ALA A 137 18.11 -5.69 21.11
C ALA A 137 16.99 -5.09 21.97
N ALA A 138 16.81 -3.77 22.00
CA ALA A 138 15.76 -3.16 22.82
C ALA A 138 14.36 -3.48 22.26
N GLU A 139 14.15 -3.31 20.96
CA GLU A 139 12.92 -3.73 20.27
C GLU A 139 12.66 -5.23 20.43
N GLY A 140 13.69 -6.06 20.32
CA GLY A 140 13.63 -7.51 20.48
C GLY A 140 13.29 -7.99 21.89
N THR A 141 13.46 -7.16 22.93
CA THR A 141 12.98 -7.49 24.29
C THR A 141 11.47 -7.66 24.35
N GLN A 142 10.70 -7.05 23.45
CA GLN A 142 9.24 -7.21 23.40
C GLN A 142 8.80 -8.65 23.12
N ALA A 143 9.66 -9.47 22.49
CA ALA A 143 9.39 -10.90 22.27
C ALA A 143 9.62 -11.77 23.52
N THR A 144 10.48 -11.32 24.45
CA THR A 144 11.05 -12.16 25.51
C THR A 144 10.69 -11.70 26.93
N THR A 145 10.63 -10.39 27.15
CA THR A 145 10.41 -9.76 28.46
C THR A 145 8.96 -9.33 28.61
N ASN A 146 8.18 -10.09 29.39
CA ASN A 146 6.74 -9.87 29.60
C ASN A 146 5.94 -9.61 28.30
N PRO A 147 6.07 -10.47 27.25
CA PRO A 147 5.53 -10.20 25.92
C PRO A 147 4.00 -10.01 25.89
N ALA A 148 3.27 -10.63 26.83
CA ALA A 148 1.82 -10.42 26.97
C ALA A 148 1.47 -9.01 27.44
N THR A 149 2.27 -8.42 28.35
CA THR A 149 2.14 -7.02 28.75
C THR A 149 2.56 -6.09 27.62
N ALA A 150 3.67 -6.38 26.93
CA ALA A 150 4.11 -5.59 25.79
C ALA A 150 3.05 -5.55 24.67
N LEU A 151 2.40 -6.69 24.35
CA LEU A 151 1.27 -6.76 23.42
C LEU A 151 0.07 -5.93 23.91
N ALA A 152 -0.30 -6.05 25.19
CA ALA A 152 -1.43 -5.32 25.78
C ALA A 152 -1.23 -3.80 25.84
N ASN A 153 0.01 -3.32 25.77
CA ASN A 153 0.32 -1.88 25.73
C ASN A 153 0.11 -1.22 24.35
N TYR A 154 -0.14 -2.00 23.28
CA TYR A 154 -0.36 -1.42 21.94
C TYR A 154 -1.80 -0.89 21.80
N GLU A 155 -1.95 0.41 22.02
CA GLU A 155 -3.18 1.19 21.93
C GLU A 155 -3.42 1.70 20.50
N ALA A 156 -4.66 1.63 20.00
CA ALA A 156 -5.00 2.16 18.67
C ALA A 156 -5.10 3.70 18.71
N VAL A 157 -4.39 4.40 17.82
CA VAL A 157 -4.35 5.88 17.77
C VAL A 157 -4.91 6.48 16.47
N ALA A 158 -5.09 5.66 15.42
CA ALA A 158 -5.80 6.09 14.20
C ALA A 158 -6.42 4.92 13.42
N LEU A 159 -7.58 5.17 12.80
CA LEU A 159 -8.11 4.40 11.67
C LEU A 159 -8.08 5.29 10.43
N VAL A 160 -7.48 4.80 9.34
CA VAL A 160 -7.23 5.62 8.14
C VAL A 160 -7.76 4.94 6.89
N ASN A 161 -8.55 5.67 6.10
CA ASN A 161 -8.92 5.32 4.73
C ASN A 161 -7.92 5.97 3.76
N ARG A 162 -7.28 5.15 2.92
CA ARG A 162 -6.36 5.56 1.86
C ARG A 162 -6.89 5.13 0.48
N PHE A 163 -8.13 5.49 0.17
CA PHE A 163 -8.69 5.34 -1.17
C PHE A 163 -7.96 6.19 -2.23
N ASP A 164 -7.20 7.20 -1.83
CA ASP A 164 -6.23 7.90 -2.70
C ASP A 164 -5.12 6.99 -3.24
N LEU A 165 -4.89 5.82 -2.62
CA LEU A 165 -4.00 4.76 -3.12
C LEU A 165 -4.73 3.68 -3.93
N ALA A 166 -6.01 3.85 -4.27
CA ALA A 166 -6.72 2.91 -5.13
C ALA A 166 -6.30 3.16 -6.61
N PRO A 167 -5.76 2.15 -7.32
CA PRO A 167 -5.36 2.31 -8.70
C PRO A 167 -6.55 2.64 -9.60
N ALA A 168 -6.32 3.41 -10.66
CA ALA A 168 -7.38 3.88 -11.55
C ALA A 168 -8.12 2.75 -12.29
N ASP A 169 -7.47 1.59 -12.47
CA ASP A 169 -8.08 0.39 -13.03
C ASP A 169 -9.00 -0.34 -12.04
N GLY A 170 -8.93 -0.02 -10.74
CA GLY A 170 -9.66 -0.69 -9.68
C GLY A 170 -9.15 -2.09 -9.34
N SER A 171 -7.89 -2.41 -9.58
CA SER A 171 -7.25 -3.66 -9.09
C SER A 171 -7.46 -3.89 -7.59
N HIS A 172 -7.54 -2.82 -6.79
CA HIS A 172 -8.01 -2.85 -5.40
C HIS A 172 -8.68 -1.53 -4.98
N CYS A 173 -9.36 -1.54 -3.83
CA CYS A 173 -10.15 -0.43 -3.31
C CYS A 173 -9.37 0.47 -2.33
N GLY A 174 -8.07 0.66 -2.57
CA GLY A 174 -7.15 1.41 -1.72
C GLY A 174 -6.66 0.63 -0.50
N GLU A 175 -6.00 1.34 0.42
CA GLU A 175 -5.55 0.78 1.69
C GLU A 175 -6.40 1.26 2.88
N TYR A 176 -6.48 0.45 3.94
CA TYR A 176 -7.15 0.79 5.20
C TYR A 176 -6.25 0.42 6.36
N ARG A 177 -5.99 1.40 7.25
CA ARG A 177 -4.94 1.28 8.25
C ARG A 177 -5.50 1.27 9.67
N ILE A 178 -4.83 0.53 10.55
CA ILE A 178 -4.90 0.73 12.01
C ILE A 178 -3.48 1.09 12.46
N VAL A 179 -3.34 2.24 13.11
CA VAL A 179 -2.08 2.68 13.71
C VAL A 179 -2.12 2.37 15.20
N PHE A 180 -1.18 1.56 15.67
CA PHE A 180 -0.98 1.28 17.09
C PHE A 180 0.25 2.02 17.63
N GLU A 181 0.18 2.50 18.86
CA GLU A 181 1.29 3.04 19.64
C GLU A 181 1.51 2.19 20.90
N ASN A 182 2.78 2.03 21.30
CA ASN A 182 3.17 1.50 22.59
C ASN A 182 4.13 2.50 23.26
N GLY A 183 3.63 3.15 24.30
CA GLY A 183 4.42 3.74 25.35
C GLY A 183 4.86 5.19 25.11
N ARG A 184 4.17 6.10 25.78
CA ARG A 184 4.41 7.56 25.88
C ARG A 184 5.81 7.98 26.38
N ASN A 185 6.67 7.02 26.75
CA ASN A 185 8.05 7.26 27.18
C ASN A 185 9.02 6.93 26.04
N VAL A 186 10.01 7.80 25.81
CA VAL A 186 10.96 7.70 24.68
C VAL A 186 11.70 6.36 24.57
N SER A 187 11.94 5.66 25.68
CA SER A 187 12.63 4.35 25.70
C SER A 187 11.75 3.16 25.33
N SER A 188 10.42 3.31 25.37
CA SER A 188 9.44 2.29 24.94
C SER A 188 8.77 2.62 23.62
N ARG A 189 8.78 3.91 23.23
CA ARG A 189 8.00 4.46 22.11
C ARG A 189 8.23 3.67 20.82
N SER A 190 7.16 3.00 20.39
CA SER A 190 7.14 2.13 19.23
C SER A 190 5.75 2.16 18.61
N PHE A 191 5.67 2.19 17.29
CA PHE A 191 4.40 2.08 16.57
C PHE A 191 4.38 0.79 15.74
N LEU A 192 3.21 0.17 15.66
CA LEU A 192 2.92 -0.89 14.73
C LEU A 192 1.74 -0.45 13.87
N ILE A 193 1.93 -0.46 12.55
CA ILE A 193 0.93 -0.02 11.59
C ILE A 193 0.50 -1.23 10.78
N MET A 194 -0.78 -1.56 10.84
CA MET A 194 -1.42 -2.50 9.93
C MET A 194 -1.95 -1.69 8.74
N GLU A 195 -1.57 -2.03 7.51
CA GLU A 195 -1.99 -1.34 6.29
C GLU A 195 -2.55 -2.36 5.30
N ALA A 196 -3.86 -2.64 5.39
CA ALA A 196 -4.52 -3.65 4.57
C ALA A 196 -4.87 -3.09 3.19
N VAL A 197 -4.53 -3.79 2.11
CA VAL A 197 -5.15 -3.53 0.81
C VAL A 197 -6.49 -4.25 0.76
N LEU A 198 -7.58 -3.51 0.52
CA LEU A 198 -8.92 -4.09 0.39
C LEU A 198 -9.16 -4.53 -1.06
N PRO A 199 -9.38 -5.82 -1.33
CA PRO A 199 -9.62 -6.33 -2.69
C PRO A 199 -10.83 -5.67 -3.34
N ASN A 200 -10.78 -5.49 -4.67
CA ASN A 200 -11.97 -5.16 -5.43
C ASN A 200 -12.81 -6.44 -5.62
N PRO A 201 -14.06 -6.49 -5.15
CA PRO A 201 -14.92 -7.66 -5.27
C PRO A 201 -15.42 -7.92 -6.70
N ASN A 202 -15.33 -6.92 -7.59
CA ASN A 202 -15.71 -7.02 -8.99
C ASN A 202 -14.69 -6.25 -9.87
N PRO A 203 -13.51 -6.84 -10.16
CA PRO A 203 -12.48 -6.19 -10.97
C PRO A 203 -12.94 -5.82 -12.39
N SER A 204 -13.91 -6.56 -12.96
CA SER A 204 -14.53 -6.22 -14.26
C SER A 204 -15.32 -4.91 -14.28
N CYS A 205 -15.72 -4.40 -13.11
CA CYS A 205 -16.32 -3.09 -12.93
C CYS A 205 -15.26 -1.97 -12.75
N GLY A 206 -13.99 -2.35 -12.65
CA GLY A 206 -12.89 -1.47 -12.31
C GLY A 206 -13.13 -0.69 -11.02
N ILE A 207 -12.59 0.53 -10.93
CA ILE A 207 -12.63 1.35 -9.71
C ILE A 207 -14.06 1.70 -9.25
N ALA A 208 -15.06 1.63 -10.13
CA ALA A 208 -16.46 1.88 -9.77
C ALA A 208 -17.02 0.87 -8.76
N ALA A 209 -16.50 -0.36 -8.70
CA ALA A 209 -16.92 -1.36 -7.72
C ALA A 209 -16.53 -0.98 -6.27
N CYS A 210 -15.54 -0.10 -6.09
CA CYS A 210 -15.15 0.40 -4.77
C CYS A 210 -16.09 1.47 -4.19
N ARG A 211 -17.09 1.90 -4.97
CA ARG A 211 -18.10 2.90 -4.57
C ARG A 211 -18.85 2.59 -3.26
N PRO A 212 -19.30 1.35 -2.97
CA PRO A 212 -20.02 1.08 -1.72
C PRO A 212 -19.16 1.35 -0.48
N VAL A 213 -17.86 1.04 -0.52
CA VAL A 213 -16.91 1.33 0.58
C VAL A 213 -16.73 2.83 0.76
N GLN A 214 -16.53 3.59 -0.33
CA GLN A 214 -16.35 5.04 -0.20
C GLN A 214 -17.63 5.74 0.25
N GLN A 215 -18.80 5.30 -0.21
CA GLN A 215 -20.08 5.83 0.27
C GLN A 215 -20.29 5.50 1.74
N TRP A 216 -19.91 4.29 2.17
CA TRP A 216 -19.97 3.87 3.57
C TRP A 216 -19.09 4.75 4.47
N TRP A 217 -17.85 5.02 4.06
CA TRP A 217 -16.95 5.93 4.80
C TRP A 217 -17.47 7.37 4.80
N ALA A 218 -17.88 7.91 3.64
CA ALA A 218 -18.42 9.26 3.55
C ALA A 218 -19.65 9.49 4.45
N ASN A 219 -20.49 8.46 4.64
CA ASN A 219 -21.65 8.53 5.52
C ASN A 219 -21.28 8.76 7.01
N LEU A 220 -20.07 8.36 7.45
CA LEU A 220 -19.61 8.59 8.83
C LEU A 220 -19.55 10.08 9.21
N THR A 221 -19.34 10.97 8.23
CA THR A 221 -19.39 12.43 8.35
C THR A 221 -20.60 12.92 9.13
N THR A 222 -21.76 12.30 8.87
CA THR A 222 -23.07 12.71 9.43
C THR A 222 -23.34 12.13 10.81
N ILE A 223 -22.53 11.18 11.27
CA ILE A 223 -22.74 10.46 12.52
C ILE A 223 -21.96 11.17 13.63
N THR A 224 -22.64 12.07 14.33
CA THR A 224 -22.06 12.84 15.43
C THR A 224 -21.78 11.99 16.68
N ASP A 225 -22.54 10.91 16.90
CA ASP A 225 -22.34 10.00 18.04
C ASP A 225 -21.11 9.09 17.82
N PRO A 226 -20.04 9.22 18.63
CA PRO A 226 -18.84 8.41 18.50
C PRO A 226 -19.09 6.92 18.78
N ALA A 227 -20.06 6.55 19.63
CA ALA A 227 -20.37 5.15 19.90
C ALA A 227 -20.98 4.46 18.68
N ILE A 228 -21.82 5.18 17.93
CA ILE A 228 -22.38 4.69 16.65
C ILE A 228 -21.30 4.63 15.57
N ARG A 229 -20.39 5.64 15.50
CA ARG A 229 -19.21 5.57 14.61
C ARG A 229 -18.32 4.37 14.95
N ALA A 230 -18.04 4.12 16.22
CA ALA A 230 -17.22 3.00 16.67
C ALA A 230 -17.81 1.64 16.30
N GLN A 231 -19.13 1.44 16.48
CA GLN A 231 -19.80 0.21 16.05
C GLN A 231 -19.66 -0.03 14.54
N LYS A 232 -19.81 1.02 13.73
CA LYS A 232 -19.65 0.92 12.27
C LYS A 232 -18.22 0.62 11.87
N LEU A 233 -17.25 1.32 12.44
CA LEU A 233 -15.84 1.08 12.18
C LEU A 233 -15.44 -0.35 12.60
N GLU A 234 -15.96 -0.86 13.72
CA GLU A 234 -15.74 -2.25 14.14
C GLU A 234 -16.33 -3.25 13.14
N GLU A 235 -17.55 -3.02 12.67
CA GLU A 235 -18.21 -3.82 11.62
C GLU A 235 -17.32 -3.89 10.36
N PHE A 236 -16.91 -2.74 9.82
CA PHE A 236 -16.06 -2.67 8.62
C PHE A 236 -14.69 -3.35 8.80
N TYR A 237 -14.02 -3.14 9.94
CA TYR A 237 -12.69 -3.71 10.15
C TYR A 237 -12.69 -5.20 10.49
N PHE A 238 -13.65 -5.69 11.29
CA PHE A 238 -13.62 -7.06 11.83
C PHE A 238 -14.71 -7.99 11.29
N THR A 239 -15.83 -7.47 10.78
CA THR A 239 -16.93 -8.29 10.20
C THR A 239 -16.97 -8.21 8.66
N GLY A 240 -16.61 -7.06 8.09
CA GLY A 240 -16.87 -6.72 6.69
C GLY A 240 -18.20 -5.99 6.52
N ILE A 241 -18.47 -5.52 5.31
CA ILE A 241 -19.74 -4.88 4.92
C ILE A 241 -20.32 -5.59 3.70
N SER A 242 -21.56 -5.28 3.30
CA SER A 242 -22.21 -5.93 2.15
C SER A 242 -21.33 -5.89 0.89
N GLY A 243 -20.88 -7.07 0.44
CA GLY A 243 -20.01 -7.24 -0.72
C GLY A 243 -18.51 -7.05 -0.48
N PHE A 244 -18.05 -6.92 0.77
CA PHE A 244 -16.63 -6.74 1.12
C PHE A 244 -16.25 -7.54 2.37
N GLU A 245 -15.11 -8.24 2.30
CA GLU A 245 -14.50 -8.91 3.46
C GLU A 245 -14.06 -7.90 4.54
N PRO A 246 -13.92 -8.34 5.81
CA PRO A 246 -13.35 -7.48 6.86
C PRO A 246 -11.96 -6.99 6.48
N VAL A 247 -11.65 -5.72 6.75
CA VAL A 247 -10.30 -5.15 6.52
C VAL A 247 -9.22 -6.02 7.18
N VAL A 248 -9.47 -6.48 8.41
CA VAL A 248 -8.63 -7.44 9.11
C VAL A 248 -8.89 -8.83 8.55
N HIS A 249 -8.26 -9.14 7.41
CA HIS A 249 -8.22 -10.47 6.82
C HIS A 249 -6.79 -10.84 6.42
N TYR A 250 -6.32 -12.05 6.76
CA TYR A 250 -4.90 -12.41 6.60
C TYR A 250 -4.41 -12.38 5.15
N THR A 251 -5.30 -12.61 4.16
CA THR A 251 -4.97 -12.54 2.73
C THR A 251 -4.61 -11.12 2.27
N HIS A 252 -5.12 -10.08 2.96
CA HIS A 252 -4.83 -8.68 2.66
C HIS A 252 -3.38 -8.28 2.95
N PHE A 253 -2.56 -9.16 3.53
CA PHE A 253 -1.16 -8.90 3.88
C PHE A 253 -0.19 -9.98 3.39
N LEU A 254 -0.66 -10.96 2.60
CA LEU A 254 0.18 -12.07 2.20
C LEU A 254 1.35 -11.61 1.32
N ASP A 255 2.49 -12.27 1.45
CA ASP A 255 3.54 -12.19 0.45
C ASP A 255 3.02 -12.72 -0.91
N ASN A 256 3.37 -12.05 -2.01
CA ASN A 256 2.67 -12.03 -3.31
C ASN A 256 2.58 -13.38 -4.08
N GLY A 257 2.92 -14.52 -3.46
CA GLY A 257 2.98 -15.85 -4.07
C GLY A 257 1.85 -16.82 -3.69
N VAL A 258 0.78 -16.38 -3.00
CA VAL A 258 -0.32 -17.27 -2.58
C VAL A 258 -1.58 -17.02 -3.42
N SER A 259 -1.95 -17.99 -4.27
CA SER A 259 -3.27 -18.02 -4.90
C SER A 259 -4.33 -18.42 -3.86
N CYS A 260 -4.97 -17.43 -3.26
CA CYS A 260 -6.29 -17.55 -2.64
C CYS A 260 -7.39 -17.32 -3.71
N GLY A 261 -8.67 -17.37 -3.31
CA GLY A 261 -9.79 -17.04 -4.19
C GLY A 261 -10.08 -15.53 -4.19
N TYR A 262 -11.37 -15.18 -4.22
CA TYR A 262 -11.84 -13.88 -3.73
C TYR A 262 -11.21 -13.60 -2.35
N GLY A 263 -10.78 -12.35 -2.12
CA GLY A 263 -10.07 -11.95 -0.90
C GLY A 263 -8.55 -11.80 -1.04
N CYS A 264 -7.92 -12.26 -2.14
CA CYS A 264 -6.57 -11.76 -2.46
C CYS A 264 -6.67 -10.37 -3.09
N ALA A 265 -5.73 -9.49 -2.78
CA ALA A 265 -5.39 -8.45 -3.76
C ALA A 265 -4.83 -9.12 -5.03
N THR A 266 -4.97 -8.45 -6.19
CA THR A 266 -4.39 -8.92 -7.46
C THR A 266 -2.90 -9.24 -7.30
N PRO A 267 -2.33 -10.26 -7.99
CA PRO A 267 -0.91 -10.62 -7.87
C PRO A 267 0.00 -9.38 -8.00
N GLY A 268 0.62 -8.98 -6.90
CA GLY A 268 1.42 -7.75 -6.79
C GLY A 268 0.98 -6.78 -5.68
N ALA A 269 -0.32 -6.68 -5.38
CA ALA A 269 -0.89 -5.54 -4.64
C ALA A 269 -1.34 -5.84 -3.20
N THR A 270 -0.63 -6.67 -2.43
CA THR A 270 -1.01 -6.91 -1.02
C THR A 270 -0.61 -5.77 -0.09
N GLY A 271 -1.31 -5.65 1.05
CA GLY A 271 -0.98 -4.76 2.16
C GLY A 271 0.17 -5.25 3.03
N GLN A 272 0.49 -4.52 4.09
CA GLN A 272 1.71 -4.71 4.89
C GLN A 272 1.50 -4.42 6.39
N PHE A 273 2.45 -4.88 7.20
CA PHE A 273 2.68 -4.38 8.55
C PHE A 273 3.98 -3.57 8.57
N ARG A 274 3.99 -2.44 9.28
CA ARG A 274 5.19 -1.60 9.45
C ARG A 274 5.45 -1.33 10.92
N THR A 275 6.65 -1.63 11.40
CA THR A 275 7.12 -1.19 12.73
C THR A 275 7.87 0.12 12.60
N ASN A 276 7.64 1.06 13.49
CA ASN A 276 8.29 2.37 13.48
C ASN A 276 8.79 2.71 14.90
N THR A 277 10.08 2.51 15.18
CA THR A 277 10.60 2.33 16.56
C THR A 277 11.60 3.39 16.98
N PHE A 278 11.49 3.81 18.25
CA PHE A 278 12.34 4.84 18.89
C PHE A 278 13.09 4.29 20.12
N MET A 279 12.90 3.01 20.47
CA MET A 279 13.38 2.37 21.71
C MET A 279 14.91 2.39 21.89
N GLN A 280 15.66 2.46 20.78
CA GLN A 280 17.10 2.73 20.77
C GLN A 280 17.48 3.56 19.52
N SER A 281 18.67 4.16 19.55
CA SER A 281 19.22 4.89 18.40
C SER A 281 19.87 3.93 17.39
N PRO A 282 19.83 4.20 16.08
CA PRO A 282 19.00 5.23 15.43
C PRO A 282 17.53 4.81 15.41
N TRP A 283 16.62 5.79 15.29
CA TRP A 283 15.23 5.53 14.89
C TRP A 283 15.18 4.68 13.60
N MET A 284 14.22 3.77 13.52
CA MET A 284 14.12 2.83 12.40
C MET A 284 12.68 2.39 12.08
N LEU A 285 12.38 2.34 10.80
CA LEU A 285 11.18 1.73 10.23
C LEU A 285 11.55 0.44 9.48
N LYS A 286 10.71 -0.59 9.63
CA LYS A 286 10.81 -1.89 8.93
C LYS A 286 9.44 -2.35 8.44
N GLU A 287 9.41 -3.08 7.34
CA GLU A 287 8.19 -3.59 6.72
C GLU A 287 8.13 -5.13 6.74
N PHE A 288 6.92 -5.66 6.90
CA PHE A 288 6.63 -7.09 6.98
C PHE A 288 5.40 -7.44 6.14
N LYS A 289 5.45 -8.60 5.50
CA LYS A 289 4.28 -9.30 4.95
C LYS A 289 3.94 -10.48 5.86
N LEU A 290 2.75 -11.05 5.69
CA LEU A 290 2.40 -12.34 6.27
C LEU A 290 2.76 -13.46 5.29
N LYS A 291 3.23 -14.59 5.81
CA LYS A 291 3.47 -15.82 5.04
C LYS A 291 2.69 -16.95 5.69
N ARG A 292 1.76 -17.56 4.95
CA ARG A 292 1.03 -18.74 5.40
C ARG A 292 1.75 -20.00 4.96
N THR A 293 2.17 -20.84 5.91
CA THR A 293 2.87 -22.10 5.65
C THR A 293 2.01 -23.26 6.13
N CYS A 294 1.60 -24.18 5.26
CA CYS A 294 0.78 -25.34 5.65
C CYS A 294 1.55 -26.65 5.50
N ARG A 295 1.44 -27.54 6.50
CA ARG A 295 2.04 -28.88 6.53
C ARG A 295 0.98 -29.92 6.88
N ARG A 296 1.17 -31.15 6.37
CA ARG A 296 0.43 -32.32 6.85
C ARG A 296 1.07 -32.81 8.14
N VAL A 297 0.24 -33.06 9.15
CA VAL A 297 0.63 -33.69 10.41
C VAL A 297 -0.15 -34.98 10.52
N THR A 298 0.56 -36.11 10.45
CA THR A 298 -0.01 -37.42 10.77
C THR A 298 -0.01 -37.57 12.28
N ILE A 299 -1.19 -37.72 12.87
CA ILE A 299 -1.31 -38.07 14.29
C ILE A 299 -1.29 -39.60 14.35
N GLU A 300 -0.13 -40.18 14.69
CA GLU A 300 -0.06 -41.61 14.99
C GLU A 300 -0.72 -41.87 16.35
N PRO A 301 -1.80 -42.69 16.41
CA PRO A 301 -2.42 -43.03 17.69
C PRO A 301 -1.46 -43.90 18.50
N ILE A 302 -0.95 -43.36 19.60
CA ILE A 302 -0.18 -44.17 20.57
C ILE A 302 -1.15 -45.21 21.15
N PRO A 303 -0.90 -46.52 21.00
CA PRO A 303 -1.77 -47.54 21.57
C PRO A 303 -1.75 -47.44 23.09
N ILE A 304 -2.90 -47.10 23.68
CA ILE A 304 -3.06 -47.01 25.13
C ILE A 304 -2.80 -48.41 25.70
N ARG A 305 -1.67 -48.58 26.41
CA ARG A 305 -1.46 -49.76 27.25
C ARG A 305 -2.34 -49.63 28.49
N THR A 306 -3.60 -50.02 28.38
CA THR A 306 -4.47 -50.24 29.53
C THR A 306 -3.93 -51.40 30.36
N ALA A 307 -3.06 -51.08 31.32
CA ALA A 307 -2.63 -52.02 32.34
C ALA A 307 -3.80 -52.27 33.31
N ALA A 308 -4.45 -53.42 33.11
CA ALA A 308 -5.28 -54.15 34.08
C ALA A 308 -6.31 -53.36 34.91
N LEU A 309 -7.56 -53.38 34.45
CA LEU A 309 -8.73 -53.61 35.31
C LEU A 309 -9.87 -54.21 34.46
N ALA A 310 -9.63 -55.43 33.96
CA ALA A 310 -10.67 -56.21 33.31
C ALA A 310 -11.61 -56.78 34.38
N VAL A 311 -12.81 -56.21 34.49
CA VAL A 311 -13.98 -56.96 34.97
C VAL A 311 -14.53 -57.67 33.74
N ASP A 312 -14.54 -59.00 33.78
CA ASP A 312 -14.96 -59.86 32.68
C ASP A 312 -16.48 -59.87 32.55
N ASP A 313 -17.00 -58.86 31.84
CA ASP A 313 -18.32 -58.84 31.20
C ASP A 313 -18.09 -59.24 29.74
N GLY A 314 -18.69 -60.36 29.34
CA GLY A 314 -18.44 -61.04 28.07
C GLY A 314 -19.06 -60.35 26.85
N SER A 315 -18.96 -59.02 26.73
CA SER A 315 -19.46 -58.28 25.57
C SER A 315 -18.55 -57.13 25.11
N THR A 316 -18.39 -57.04 23.78
CA THR A 316 -17.65 -56.04 22.97
C THR A 316 -16.17 -56.30 22.66
N SER A 317 -15.92 -56.79 21.43
CA SER A 317 -14.63 -56.60 20.77
C SER A 317 -14.52 -55.15 20.29
N LEU A 318 -13.83 -54.29 21.04
CA LEU A 318 -13.42 -52.98 20.54
C LEU A 318 -12.33 -53.16 19.49
N ASN A 319 -12.74 -53.26 18.22
CA ASN A 319 -11.85 -53.10 17.08
C ASN A 319 -11.36 -51.64 17.06
N ALA A 320 -10.26 -51.38 17.77
CA ALA A 320 -9.52 -50.13 17.68
C ALA A 320 -8.90 -50.02 16.27
N ALA A 321 -9.69 -49.55 15.31
CA ALA A 321 -9.21 -49.22 13.99
C ALA A 321 -8.17 -48.10 14.11
N SER A 322 -6.90 -48.45 13.93
CA SER A 322 -5.81 -47.49 13.84
C SER A 322 -5.91 -46.73 12.51
N THR A 323 -6.82 -45.76 12.46
CA THR A 323 -6.90 -44.80 11.35
C THR A 323 -5.91 -43.69 11.62
N THR A 324 -4.84 -43.65 10.83
CA THR A 324 -3.89 -42.53 10.82
C THR A 324 -4.57 -41.27 10.30
N ASP A 325 -5.02 -40.42 11.24
CA ASP A 325 -5.61 -39.13 10.88
C ASP A 325 -4.51 -38.18 10.39
N THR A 326 -4.74 -37.59 9.21
CA THR A 326 -3.79 -36.70 8.53
C THR A 326 -4.39 -35.31 8.47
N THR A 327 -4.06 -34.50 9.46
CA THR A 327 -4.57 -33.13 9.57
C THR A 327 -3.67 -32.16 8.81
N ILE A 328 -4.23 -31.08 8.27
CA ILE A 328 -3.44 -29.97 7.73
C ILE A 328 -3.35 -28.90 8.82
N VAL A 329 -2.14 -28.65 9.31
CA VAL A 329 -1.85 -27.53 10.20
C VAL A 329 -1.21 -26.44 9.37
N CYS A 330 -1.72 -25.23 9.49
CA CYS A 330 -1.10 -24.05 8.92
C CYS A 330 -0.50 -23.20 10.03
N ASP A 331 0.57 -22.50 9.72
CA ASP A 331 1.20 -21.47 10.53
C ASP A 331 1.13 -20.15 9.72
N LEU A 332 1.12 -19.01 10.42
CA LEU A 332 1.03 -17.67 9.84
C LEU A 332 2.18 -16.81 10.38
N ASP A 333 3.14 -16.51 9.51
CA ASP A 333 4.43 -15.96 9.89
C ASP A 333 4.60 -14.50 9.45
N PHE A 334 5.12 -13.64 10.33
CA PHE A 334 5.69 -12.35 9.93
C PHE A 334 6.99 -12.57 9.14
N LYS A 335 6.98 -12.17 7.87
CA LYS A 335 8.15 -12.18 6.97
C LYS A 335 8.64 -10.74 6.76
N PRO A 336 9.85 -10.37 7.19
CA PRO A 336 10.46 -9.09 6.82
C PRO A 336 10.61 -8.95 5.30
N VAL A 337 10.35 -7.76 4.77
CA VAL A 337 10.49 -7.41 3.35
C VAL A 337 11.22 -6.08 3.17
N SER A 338 11.48 -5.69 1.93
CA SER A 338 11.94 -4.35 1.60
C SER A 338 10.89 -3.29 1.97
N VAL A 339 11.33 -2.14 2.48
CA VAL A 339 10.48 -0.95 2.68
C VAL A 339 10.22 -0.33 1.31
N LYS A 340 8.96 -0.21 0.90
CA LYS A 340 8.61 0.32 -0.42
C LYS A 340 8.98 1.79 -0.58
N ASP A 341 9.26 2.21 -1.81
CA ASP A 341 9.60 3.58 -2.21
C ASP A 341 10.82 4.18 -1.47
N ASN A 342 11.73 3.30 -1.02
CA ASN A 342 12.87 3.62 -0.18
C ASN A 342 14.13 2.96 -0.78
N PRO A 343 14.60 3.41 -1.97
CA PRO A 343 15.80 2.86 -2.60
C PRO A 343 17.05 3.03 -1.74
N PHE A 344 18.00 2.10 -1.86
CA PHE A 344 19.28 2.22 -1.15
C PHE A 344 20.06 3.46 -1.60
N ASN A 345 20.51 4.28 -0.65
CA ASN A 345 21.05 5.61 -0.96
C ASN A 345 22.37 5.59 -1.75
N ASP A 346 23.15 4.50 -1.68
CA ASP A 346 24.39 4.38 -2.45
C ASP A 346 24.10 4.28 -3.96
N PHE A 347 22.88 3.95 -4.39
CA PHE A 347 22.50 4.09 -5.79
C PHE A 347 22.52 5.54 -6.30
N PHE A 348 22.46 6.52 -5.41
CA PHE A 348 22.66 7.94 -5.73
C PHE A 348 24.14 8.36 -5.68
N ASN A 349 25.06 7.46 -5.30
CA ASN A 349 26.50 7.69 -5.30
C ASN A 349 27.08 7.34 -6.67
N ALA A 350 27.65 8.31 -7.39
CA ALA A 350 28.33 8.02 -8.66
C ALA A 350 29.65 7.24 -8.52
N ALA A 351 30.10 6.97 -7.29
CA ALA A 351 31.20 6.06 -6.97
C ALA A 351 30.70 4.73 -6.37
N SER A 352 29.40 4.41 -6.46
CA SER A 352 28.85 3.15 -5.96
C SER A 352 29.53 1.95 -6.62
N THR A 353 29.80 0.95 -5.80
CA THR A 353 30.29 -0.37 -6.24
C THR A 353 29.21 -1.44 -6.10
N HIS A 354 27.96 -1.06 -5.78
CA HIS A 354 26.88 -2.01 -5.60
C HIS A 354 26.50 -2.65 -6.95
N PRO A 355 26.32 -3.99 -7.03
CA PRO A 355 26.03 -4.67 -8.31
C PRO A 355 24.79 -4.17 -9.06
N LEU A 356 23.80 -3.63 -8.32
CA LEU A 356 22.57 -3.06 -8.89
C LEU A 356 22.68 -1.57 -9.27
N ALA A 357 23.80 -0.89 -9.03
CA ALA A 357 23.90 0.56 -9.24
C ALA A 357 23.70 0.97 -10.71
N SER A 358 24.21 0.19 -11.68
CA SER A 358 23.96 0.45 -13.10
C SER A 358 22.50 0.22 -13.48
N ALA A 359 21.88 -0.86 -12.99
CA ALA A 359 20.48 -1.17 -13.24
C ALA A 359 19.54 -0.09 -12.64
N PHE A 360 19.93 0.53 -11.53
CA PHE A 360 19.20 1.67 -10.97
C PHE A 360 19.30 2.93 -11.85
N VAL A 361 20.45 3.19 -12.49
CA VAL A 361 20.63 4.33 -13.42
C VAL A 361 19.76 4.19 -14.67
N ASP A 362 19.53 2.96 -15.11
CA ASP A 362 18.60 2.67 -16.21
C ASP A 362 17.15 2.80 -15.72
N HIS A 363 16.81 2.18 -14.57
CA HIS A 363 15.43 2.14 -14.06
C HIS A 363 14.90 3.50 -13.55
N ILE A 364 15.76 4.38 -13.05
CA ILE A 364 15.33 5.71 -12.56
C ILE A 364 14.85 6.62 -13.70
N ASP A 365 15.27 6.39 -14.95
CA ASP A 365 14.83 7.12 -16.15
C ASP A 365 13.29 7.04 -16.29
N ASP A 366 12.75 5.82 -16.18
CA ASP A 366 11.31 5.53 -16.17
C ASP A 366 10.55 6.27 -15.04
N GLN A 367 11.23 6.53 -13.91
CA GLN A 367 10.61 7.18 -12.74
C GLN A 367 10.59 8.72 -12.84
N VAL A 368 11.43 9.33 -13.68
CA VAL A 368 11.57 10.79 -13.75
C VAL A 368 10.26 11.48 -14.11
N ALA A 369 9.46 10.90 -15.00
CA ALA A 369 8.17 11.47 -15.40
C ALA A 369 7.22 11.65 -14.20
N CYS A 370 7.17 10.68 -13.30
CA CYS A 370 6.28 10.70 -12.14
C CYS A 370 6.87 11.49 -10.96
N LEU A 371 8.19 11.47 -10.78
CA LEU A 371 8.87 12.39 -9.86
C LEU A 371 8.77 13.85 -10.32
N ALA A 372 8.63 14.11 -11.63
CA ALA A 372 8.46 15.45 -12.19
C ALA A 372 7.04 16.04 -12.07
N ILE A 373 6.03 15.24 -11.68
CA ILE A 373 4.65 15.72 -11.51
C ILE A 373 4.62 16.93 -10.57
N ASN A 374 4.01 18.04 -10.98
CA ASN A 374 4.05 19.29 -10.21
C ASN A 374 2.90 19.42 -9.20
N ASP A 375 2.66 18.35 -8.44
CA ASP A 375 1.71 18.28 -7.33
C ASP A 375 2.36 17.50 -6.18
N VAL A 376 2.33 18.06 -4.97
CA VAL A 376 2.91 17.45 -3.76
C VAL A 376 2.18 16.17 -3.32
N ASN A 377 0.94 15.98 -3.79
CA ASN A 377 0.16 14.75 -3.58
C ASN A 377 0.31 13.75 -4.74
N GLY A 378 0.90 14.17 -5.86
CA GLY A 378 0.93 13.42 -7.12
C GLY A 378 2.33 12.96 -7.55
N PHE A 379 3.41 13.55 -7.06
CA PHE A 379 4.76 13.08 -7.37
C PHE A 379 5.16 11.86 -6.53
N GLY A 380 5.88 10.93 -7.16
CA GLY A 380 6.37 9.69 -6.54
C GLY A 380 7.04 8.78 -7.57
N TYR A 381 7.44 7.59 -7.14
CA TYR A 381 7.82 6.52 -8.07
C TYR A 381 6.56 5.93 -8.72
N CYS A 382 6.69 5.40 -9.94
CA CYS A 382 5.59 4.78 -10.70
C CYS A 382 5.76 3.25 -10.79
N GLY A 383 6.14 2.64 -9.68
CA GLY A 383 6.58 1.25 -9.62
C GLY A 383 8.10 1.18 -9.60
N LEU A 384 8.71 1.63 -8.49
CA LEU A 384 10.11 1.37 -8.20
C LEU A 384 10.29 -0.14 -7.98
N ASP A 385 11.14 -0.77 -8.80
CA ASP A 385 11.32 -2.22 -8.75
C ASP A 385 11.93 -2.67 -7.42
N ASP A 386 11.41 -3.78 -6.91
CA ASP A 386 11.50 -4.11 -5.50
C ASP A 386 12.94 -4.41 -5.08
N GLN A 387 13.78 -4.86 -6.02
CA GLN A 387 15.22 -5.10 -5.83
C GLN A 387 16.03 -3.87 -5.41
N PHE A 388 15.53 -2.64 -5.68
CA PHE A 388 16.23 -1.42 -5.29
C PHE A 388 15.89 -0.96 -3.87
N ASN A 389 14.76 -1.39 -3.33
CA ASN A 389 14.25 -0.98 -2.01
C ASN A 389 15.09 -1.55 -0.86
N HIS A 390 15.57 -0.67 0.03
CA HIS A 390 16.29 -1.09 1.23
C HIS A 390 15.35 -1.78 2.24
N ASN A 391 15.88 -2.68 3.08
CA ASN A 391 15.11 -3.45 4.07
C ASN A 391 14.71 -2.65 5.33
N GLU A 392 15.27 -1.46 5.49
CA GLU A 392 15.12 -0.57 6.64
C GLU A 392 15.13 0.89 6.17
N SER A 393 14.39 1.78 6.85
CA SER A 393 14.50 3.24 6.69
C SER A 393 14.88 3.85 8.04
N GLY A 394 15.95 4.64 8.12
CA GLY A 394 16.55 5.05 9.41
C GLY A 394 17.03 6.49 9.47
N ALA A 395 17.19 7.04 10.69
CA ALA A 395 17.38 8.48 10.89
C ALA A 395 18.84 8.96 10.84
N LEU A 396 19.79 8.16 11.31
CA LEU A 396 21.17 8.59 11.56
C LEU A 396 22.17 7.50 11.18
N ALA A 397 23.27 7.89 10.55
CA ALA A 397 24.49 7.12 10.26
C ALA A 397 24.34 5.77 9.51
N SER A 398 23.12 5.31 9.22
CA SER A 398 22.87 4.19 8.30
C SER A 398 22.65 4.73 6.89
N PRO A 399 23.43 4.29 5.88
CA PRO A 399 23.29 4.77 4.51
C PRO A 399 22.00 4.20 3.90
N THR A 400 20.86 4.87 4.10
CA THR A 400 19.55 4.37 3.64
C THR A 400 18.71 5.42 2.92
N THR A 401 18.78 6.70 3.31
CA THR A 401 17.85 7.74 2.81
C THR A 401 18.48 9.07 2.39
N ASP A 402 19.79 9.24 2.54
CA ASP A 402 20.43 10.58 2.44
C ASP A 402 20.82 10.93 0.98
N TYR A 403 19.86 10.86 0.06
CA TYR A 403 20.10 10.86 -1.39
C TYR A 403 20.79 12.15 -1.89
N ARG A 404 20.23 13.34 -1.65
CA ARG A 404 20.83 14.62 -2.08
C ARG A 404 22.25 14.82 -1.56
N THR A 405 22.51 14.44 -0.31
CA THR A 405 23.84 14.61 0.31
C THR A 405 24.89 13.80 -0.45
N ILE A 406 24.61 12.52 -0.70
CA ILE A 406 25.52 11.61 -1.42
C ILE A 406 25.63 11.99 -2.90
N PHE A 407 24.50 12.33 -3.52
CA PHE A 407 24.42 12.75 -4.93
C PHE A 407 25.22 14.02 -5.24
N ASN A 408 25.35 14.92 -4.26
CA ASN A 408 26.11 16.17 -4.37
C ASN A 408 27.55 16.04 -3.84
N ALA A 409 27.86 15.04 -3.01
CA ALA A 409 29.21 14.79 -2.49
C ALA A 409 30.14 14.06 -3.47
N SER A 410 29.65 13.63 -4.64
CA SER A 410 30.42 12.76 -5.53
C SER A 410 31.60 13.48 -6.21
N PRO A 411 32.81 12.89 -6.21
CA PRO A 411 33.98 13.46 -6.89
C PRO A 411 33.88 13.38 -8.43
N ASN A 412 33.00 12.53 -8.96
CA ASN A 412 32.80 12.32 -10.40
C ASN A 412 31.54 13.06 -10.88
N ASN A 413 31.61 14.39 -10.92
CA ASN A 413 30.59 15.25 -11.52
C ASN A 413 31.09 15.77 -12.87
N PRO A 414 30.46 15.44 -14.03
CA PRO A 414 29.17 14.76 -14.20
C PRO A 414 29.21 13.23 -14.05
N SER A 415 28.06 12.63 -13.75
CA SER A 415 27.87 11.18 -13.57
C SER A 415 26.82 10.59 -14.51
N ALA A 416 26.82 9.26 -14.68
CA ALA A 416 25.82 8.53 -15.46
C ALA A 416 24.40 8.78 -14.95
N LEU A 417 24.19 8.74 -13.62
CA LEU A 417 22.90 9.05 -12.99
C LEU A 417 22.42 10.48 -13.28
N ARG A 418 23.32 11.47 -13.21
CA ARG A 418 23.00 12.87 -13.60
C ARG A 418 22.60 12.97 -15.06
N THR A 419 23.28 12.22 -15.93
CA THR A 419 23.03 12.21 -17.39
C THR A 419 21.69 11.55 -17.72
N SER A 420 21.37 10.41 -17.10
CA SER A 420 20.07 9.71 -17.20
C SER A 420 18.92 10.65 -16.82
N ILE A 421 18.92 11.16 -15.58
CA ILE A 421 17.86 12.05 -15.08
C ILE A 421 17.73 13.32 -15.95
N GLN A 422 18.84 13.91 -16.40
CA GLN A 422 18.79 15.08 -17.30
C GLN A 422 18.23 14.75 -18.67
N GLY A 423 18.52 13.56 -19.22
CA GLY A 423 17.96 13.05 -20.46
C GLY A 423 16.44 12.93 -20.38
N ALA A 424 15.92 12.21 -19.38
CA ALA A 424 14.49 12.08 -19.14
C ALA A 424 13.79 13.44 -18.93
N LEU A 425 14.37 14.33 -18.11
CA LEU A 425 13.86 15.69 -17.91
C LEU A 425 13.72 16.47 -19.23
N THR A 426 14.71 16.37 -20.11
CA THR A 426 14.68 16.98 -21.44
C THR A 426 13.64 16.30 -22.35
N ALA A 427 13.51 14.97 -22.30
CA ALA A 427 12.54 14.22 -23.09
C ALA A 427 11.08 14.59 -22.75
N ILE A 428 10.77 14.82 -21.48
CA ILE A 428 9.42 15.26 -21.03
C ILE A 428 9.23 16.80 -21.07
N GLY A 429 10.25 17.56 -21.49
CA GLY A 429 10.19 19.03 -21.55
C GLY A 429 10.09 19.72 -20.18
N SER A 430 10.53 19.08 -19.10
CA SER A 430 10.45 19.60 -17.74
C SER A 430 11.50 20.68 -17.47
N SER A 431 11.11 21.71 -16.73
CA SER A 431 12.01 22.78 -16.26
C SER A 431 12.62 22.52 -14.87
N LEU A 432 12.40 21.34 -14.30
CA LEU A 432 13.03 20.93 -13.04
C LEU A 432 14.52 20.63 -13.25
N THR A 433 15.34 20.82 -12.23
CA THR A 433 16.74 20.35 -12.25
C THR A 433 16.85 18.90 -11.83
N VAL A 434 17.98 18.28 -12.13
CA VAL A 434 18.35 16.94 -11.66
C VAL A 434 18.27 16.84 -10.13
N GLU A 435 18.73 17.87 -9.41
CA GLU A 435 18.64 17.95 -7.95
C GLU A 435 17.20 18.04 -7.45
N ASN A 436 16.27 18.64 -8.21
CA ASN A 436 14.85 18.63 -7.85
C ASN A 436 14.28 17.20 -7.91
N ILE A 437 14.63 16.42 -8.93
CA ILE A 437 14.21 15.02 -9.03
C ILE A 437 14.79 14.18 -7.89
N VAL A 438 16.08 14.34 -7.55
CA VAL A 438 16.69 13.64 -6.41
C VAL A 438 16.06 14.10 -5.08
N ALA A 439 15.70 15.38 -4.93
CA ALA A 439 14.99 15.87 -3.74
C ALA A 439 13.59 15.26 -3.58
N ARG A 440 12.87 15.07 -4.69
CA ARG A 440 11.54 14.45 -4.72
C ARG A 440 11.60 12.93 -4.51
N ALA A 441 12.59 12.27 -5.10
CA ALA A 441 12.94 10.87 -4.84
C ALA A 441 13.25 10.65 -3.35
N GLU A 442 14.00 11.57 -2.75
CA GLU A 442 14.31 11.55 -1.32
C GLU A 442 13.06 11.70 -0.48
N ALA A 443 12.17 12.65 -0.80
CA ALA A 443 10.94 12.93 -0.07
C ALA A 443 9.97 11.72 0.06
N GLN A 444 10.07 10.70 -0.80
CA GLN A 444 9.29 9.46 -0.67
C GLN A 444 9.81 8.52 0.43
N SER A 445 11.11 8.59 0.75
CA SER A 445 11.68 7.84 1.88
C SER A 445 11.20 8.41 3.22
N CYS A 446 11.19 7.59 4.27
CA CYS A 446 10.63 8.00 5.57
C CYS A 446 11.39 9.19 6.20
N LYS A 447 12.74 9.15 6.22
CA LYS A 447 13.54 10.30 6.68
C LYS A 447 13.45 11.48 5.71
N GLY A 448 13.34 11.18 4.42
CA GLY A 448 12.98 12.09 3.35
C GLY A 448 11.81 12.98 3.71
N CYS A 449 10.60 12.42 3.75
CA CYS A 449 9.38 13.10 4.17
C CYS A 449 9.59 13.82 5.52
N HIS A 450 9.93 13.06 6.56
CA HIS A 450 9.85 13.55 7.94
C HIS A 450 10.89 14.58 8.38
N ARG A 451 12.06 14.68 7.72
CA ARG A 451 13.15 15.60 8.11
C ARG A 451 13.70 16.40 6.95
N HIS A 452 13.92 15.72 5.84
CA HIS A 452 14.81 16.17 4.77
C HIS A 452 14.08 16.99 3.71
N ALA A 453 12.77 16.73 3.53
CA ALA A 453 11.87 17.46 2.68
C ALA A 453 11.03 18.50 3.44
N SER A 454 10.82 18.37 4.75
CA SER A 454 10.09 19.36 5.58
C SER A 454 10.55 20.81 5.30
N ASP A 455 9.64 21.67 4.82
CA ASP A 455 9.87 23.06 4.36
C ASP A 455 10.87 23.24 3.21
N ALA A 456 11.34 22.16 2.58
CA ALA A 456 12.27 22.22 1.46
C ALA A 456 11.57 22.59 0.15
N ASN A 457 12.25 23.41 -0.66
CA ASN A 457 11.86 23.66 -2.05
C ASN A 457 12.24 22.46 -2.92
N LEU A 458 11.24 21.79 -3.49
CA LEU A 458 11.40 20.61 -4.36
C LEU A 458 11.32 20.95 -5.85
N GLY A 459 11.45 22.23 -6.22
CA GLY A 459 11.36 22.71 -7.59
C GLY A 459 9.92 22.82 -8.11
N GLY A 460 9.74 23.55 -9.22
CA GLY A 460 8.44 23.75 -9.87
C GLY A 460 7.45 24.62 -9.07
N GLY A 461 7.91 25.26 -7.99
CA GLY A 461 7.07 26.00 -7.05
C GLY A 461 6.56 25.18 -5.87
N ILE A 462 6.88 23.89 -5.79
CA ILE A 462 6.55 23.05 -4.62
C ILE A 462 7.48 23.39 -3.46
N ILE A 463 6.90 23.86 -2.36
CA ILE A 463 7.47 23.73 -1.03
C ILE A 463 6.78 22.53 -0.38
N PHE A 464 7.56 21.56 0.11
CA PHE A 464 7.00 20.37 0.74
C PHE A 464 6.53 20.70 2.17
N PRO A 465 5.36 20.20 2.61
CA PRO A 465 4.76 20.62 3.87
C PRO A 465 5.61 20.23 5.08
N ASN A 466 5.49 21.04 6.15
CA ASN A 466 6.19 20.74 7.38
C ASN A 466 5.61 19.49 8.08
N SER A 467 6.47 18.49 8.26
CA SER A 467 6.16 17.20 8.91
C SER A 467 6.83 17.01 10.27
N ASP A 468 7.79 17.88 10.64
CA ASP A 468 8.69 17.71 11.79
C ASP A 468 8.33 18.61 13.00
N SER A 469 7.65 19.73 12.74
CA SER A 469 7.22 20.68 13.77
C SER A 469 6.22 20.07 14.76
N GLY A 470 5.91 20.79 15.84
CA GLY A 470 4.89 20.36 16.81
C GLY A 470 5.22 19.10 17.62
N GLY A 471 6.43 18.55 17.51
CA GLY A 471 6.83 17.32 18.20
C GLY A 471 6.45 16.03 17.47
N PHE A 472 5.99 16.12 16.23
CA PHE A 472 5.61 14.96 15.40
C PHE A 472 6.82 14.14 14.96
N GLY A 473 7.92 14.78 14.52
CA GLY A 473 9.15 14.08 14.14
C GLY A 473 8.91 13.05 13.04
N PHE A 474 9.14 11.77 13.34
CA PHE A 474 9.00 10.63 12.41
C PHE A 474 7.62 9.93 12.46
N VAL A 475 6.55 10.64 12.84
CA VAL A 475 5.17 10.14 12.79
C VAL A 475 4.17 11.22 12.36
N HIS A 476 3.08 10.81 11.70
CA HIS A 476 1.96 11.70 11.34
C HIS A 476 0.75 11.60 12.28
N ASN A 477 0.71 10.59 13.15
CA ASN A 477 -0.26 10.44 14.25
C ASN A 477 0.56 10.27 15.54
N THR A 478 0.18 10.90 16.66
CA THR A 478 0.88 10.72 17.94
C THR A 478 -0.04 10.21 19.04
N GLU A 479 0.59 9.72 20.10
CA GLU A 479 0.00 9.38 21.39
C GLU A 479 -0.62 10.57 22.13
N GLN A 480 -0.37 11.81 21.70
CA GLN A 480 -0.87 13.03 22.34
C GLN A 480 -2.32 13.31 21.92
N VAL A 481 -3.10 13.93 22.82
CA VAL A 481 -4.54 14.18 22.61
C VAL A 481 -4.88 15.67 22.55
N GLU A 482 -5.78 16.03 21.65
CA GLU A 482 -6.39 17.36 21.48
C GLU A 482 -7.89 17.29 21.74
N SER A 483 -8.50 18.44 22.03
CA SER A 483 -9.96 18.57 22.03
C SER A 483 -10.47 18.66 20.59
N GLY A 484 -11.31 17.72 20.18
CA GLY A 484 -12.07 17.75 18.93
C GLY A 484 -13.55 18.08 19.16
N PRO A 485 -14.34 18.20 18.09
CA PRO A 485 -15.78 18.50 18.17
C PRO A 485 -16.60 17.39 18.87
N ASP A 486 -16.12 16.15 18.82
CA ASP A 486 -16.82 14.95 19.32
C ASP A 486 -16.16 14.34 20.57
N GLY A 487 -15.28 15.10 21.24
CA GLY A 487 -14.49 14.68 22.40
C GLY A 487 -12.99 14.77 22.17
N LEU A 488 -12.20 14.11 23.03
CA LEU A 488 -10.74 14.01 22.84
C LEU A 488 -10.42 13.16 21.61
N ARG A 489 -9.38 13.54 20.87
CA ARG A 489 -8.86 12.78 19.72
C ARG A 489 -7.34 12.88 19.65
N PHE A 490 -6.68 11.88 19.06
CA PHE A 490 -5.23 11.92 18.88
C PHE A 490 -4.80 12.97 17.85
N HIS A 491 -3.66 13.59 18.12
CA HIS A 491 -3.02 14.62 17.29
C HIS A 491 -2.56 14.04 15.96
N ILE A 492 -2.71 14.83 14.90
CA ILE A 492 -2.15 14.55 13.57
C ILE A 492 -1.35 15.75 13.06
N SER A 493 -0.30 15.47 12.28
CA SER A 493 0.71 16.48 11.89
C SER A 493 0.13 17.58 10.97
N PRO A 494 0.67 18.81 10.98
CA PRO A 494 0.28 19.88 10.05
C PRO A 494 0.28 19.46 8.57
N ALA A 495 1.33 18.76 8.10
CA ALA A 495 1.34 18.21 6.74
C ALA A 495 0.13 17.32 6.41
N LEU A 496 -0.38 16.57 7.39
CA LEU A 496 -1.55 15.72 7.22
C LEU A 496 -2.85 16.52 7.27
N THR A 497 -3.00 17.52 8.15
CA THR A 497 -4.21 18.37 8.22
C THR A 497 -4.34 19.34 7.04
N ASP A 498 -3.23 19.93 6.61
CA ASP A 498 -3.24 21.14 5.78
C ASP A 498 -3.03 20.83 4.29
N VAL A 499 -2.49 19.64 3.98
CA VAL A 499 -2.18 19.22 2.59
C VAL A 499 -2.79 17.84 2.28
N PHE A 500 -2.37 16.79 2.98
CA PHE A 500 -2.70 15.42 2.55
C PHE A 500 -4.15 14.99 2.83
N LEU A 501 -4.79 15.42 3.92
CA LEU A 501 -6.21 15.15 4.16
C LEU A 501 -7.15 15.89 3.20
N PRO A 502 -6.99 17.21 2.94
CA PRO A 502 -7.79 17.92 1.94
C PRO A 502 -7.68 17.31 0.53
N PHE A 503 -6.50 16.78 0.17
CA PHE A 503 -6.37 16.01 -1.08
C PHE A 503 -7.24 14.74 -1.07
N ARG A 504 -7.14 13.90 -0.02
CA ARG A 504 -7.94 12.67 0.13
C ARG A 504 -9.44 12.93 0.13
N GLU A 505 -9.87 14.01 0.78
CA GLU A 505 -11.24 14.53 0.79
C GLU A 505 -11.69 14.81 -0.65
N SER A 506 -10.92 15.60 -1.40
CA SER A 506 -11.23 15.91 -2.81
C SER A 506 -11.27 14.67 -3.73
N VAL A 507 -10.45 13.65 -3.45
CA VAL A 507 -10.45 12.38 -4.19
C VAL A 507 -11.72 11.58 -3.89
N MET A 508 -12.10 11.43 -2.62
CA MET A 508 -13.33 10.73 -2.22
C MET A 508 -14.58 11.45 -2.74
N GLU A 509 -14.70 12.75 -2.52
CA GLU A 509 -15.82 13.57 -3.00
C GLU A 509 -15.92 13.56 -4.53
N GLY A 510 -14.77 13.73 -5.21
CA GLY A 510 -14.69 13.71 -6.66
C GLY A 510 -15.09 12.37 -7.24
N PHE A 511 -14.63 11.26 -6.66
CA PHE A 511 -15.03 9.91 -7.04
C PHE A 511 -16.53 9.70 -6.82
N LEU A 512 -17.05 9.97 -5.62
CA LEU A 512 -18.46 9.76 -5.28
C LEU A 512 -19.39 10.63 -6.15
N THR A 513 -19.00 11.86 -6.46
CA THR A 513 -19.78 12.76 -7.33
C THR A 513 -19.75 12.36 -8.81
N ARG A 514 -18.61 11.89 -9.35
CA ARG A 514 -18.43 11.63 -10.81
C ARG A 514 -19.03 10.30 -11.28
N SER A 515 -18.66 9.18 -10.66
CA SER A 515 -18.97 7.84 -11.20
C SER A 515 -20.37 7.31 -10.85
N ALA A 516 -21.29 8.16 -10.41
CA ALA A 516 -22.71 7.83 -10.32
C ALA A 516 -23.37 7.65 -11.71
N CYS A 517 -22.66 8.00 -12.79
CA CYS A 517 -23.06 7.76 -14.18
C CYS A 517 -22.69 6.35 -14.69
N VAL A 518 -21.93 5.57 -13.91
CA VAL A 518 -21.48 4.21 -14.26
C VAL A 518 -21.87 3.28 -13.12
N SER A 519 -23.14 2.88 -13.07
CA SER A 519 -23.57 1.83 -12.15
C SER A 519 -23.17 0.48 -12.71
N CYS A 520 -22.40 -0.28 -11.94
CA CYS A 520 -22.31 -1.73 -12.14
C CYS A 520 -23.60 -2.38 -11.62
N GLY A 521 -24.64 -2.24 -12.46
CA GLY A 521 -26.03 -2.62 -12.19
C GLY A 521 -26.80 -3.04 -13.44
N ASP A 522 -26.36 -2.64 -14.65
CA ASP A 522 -26.95 -3.10 -15.93
C ASP A 522 -26.27 -4.36 -16.50
N VAL A 523 -25.18 -4.83 -15.90
CA VAL A 523 -24.58 -6.13 -16.25
C VAL A 523 -25.32 -7.23 -15.50
N VAL A 524 -26.44 -7.67 -16.07
CA VAL A 524 -27.08 -8.92 -15.68
C VAL A 524 -26.09 -10.06 -15.97
N LEU A 525 -25.60 -10.72 -14.92
CA LEU A 525 -24.88 -11.99 -15.03
C LEU A 525 -25.88 -13.08 -15.40
N ASP A 526 -26.22 -13.17 -16.69
CA ASP A 526 -27.18 -14.17 -17.14
C ASP A 526 -26.58 -15.57 -16.95
N SER A 527 -27.20 -16.32 -16.05
CA SER A 527 -26.62 -17.52 -15.45
C SER A 527 -26.95 -18.76 -16.27
N ALA A 528 -26.80 -18.66 -17.60
CA ALA A 528 -27.36 -19.62 -18.54
C ALA A 528 -26.62 -19.79 -19.89
N GLU A 529 -25.29 -19.87 -19.92
CA GLU A 529 -24.65 -20.72 -20.96
C GLU A 529 -23.31 -21.36 -20.53
N LYS A 530 -23.41 -22.41 -19.71
CA LYS A 530 -22.43 -23.50 -19.78
C LYS A 530 -22.69 -24.29 -21.06
N ALA A 531 -21.82 -24.19 -22.07
CA ALA A 531 -21.18 -25.35 -22.68
C ALA A 531 -20.19 -24.98 -23.81
N SER A 532 -19.03 -25.63 -23.77
CA SER A 532 -18.32 -26.14 -24.94
C SER A 532 -17.98 -25.18 -26.08
N THR A 533 -16.71 -24.75 -26.11
CA THR A 533 -16.01 -24.69 -27.40
C THR A 533 -14.58 -25.23 -27.25
N THR A 534 -14.44 -26.53 -27.49
CA THR A 534 -13.13 -27.14 -27.76
C THR A 534 -12.55 -26.50 -29.02
N VAL A 535 -11.39 -25.86 -28.92
CA VAL A 535 -10.68 -25.37 -30.11
C VAL A 535 -10.11 -26.57 -30.85
N THR A 536 -10.51 -26.75 -32.11
CA THR A 536 -9.78 -27.61 -33.05
C THR A 536 -9.75 -26.91 -34.40
N ALA A 537 -8.55 -26.80 -34.97
CA ALA A 537 -8.33 -26.05 -36.20
C ALA A 537 -8.79 -26.84 -37.44
N GLY A 538 -9.32 -26.14 -38.44
CA GLY A 538 -9.37 -26.68 -39.80
C GLY A 538 -10.58 -26.27 -40.65
N THR A 539 -10.28 -25.88 -41.88
CA THR A 539 -11.14 -25.88 -43.07
C THR A 539 -12.30 -24.89 -43.18
N SER A 540 -12.18 -24.09 -44.25
CA SER A 540 -13.14 -23.15 -44.82
C SER A 540 -14.50 -23.76 -45.19
N LEU A 541 -15.59 -23.01 -45.00
CA LEU A 541 -16.73 -23.07 -45.91
C LEU A 541 -17.42 -21.71 -46.07
N ARG A 542 -17.86 -21.41 -47.30
CA ARG A 542 -18.48 -20.14 -47.69
C ARG A 542 -19.92 -20.04 -47.20
N ILE A 543 -20.30 -18.89 -46.65
CA ILE A 543 -21.73 -18.54 -46.47
C ILE A 543 -22.27 -18.03 -47.81
N SER A 544 -23.44 -18.51 -48.22
CA SER A 544 -24.17 -18.01 -49.38
C SER A 544 -25.67 -18.04 -49.11
N GLY A 545 -26.33 -16.92 -49.38
CA GLY A 545 -27.69 -16.94 -49.92
C GLY A 545 -28.88 -17.01 -48.95
N THR A 546 -29.35 -15.81 -48.57
CA THR A 546 -30.75 -15.34 -48.76
C THR A 546 -31.98 -16.06 -48.16
N ARG A 547 -32.89 -15.17 -47.68
CA ARG A 547 -34.36 -15.27 -47.50
C ARG A 547 -34.88 -16.06 -46.29
N ALA A 548 -36.07 -15.75 -45.75
CA ALA A 548 -36.88 -14.51 -45.61
C ALA A 548 -38.23 -14.91 -44.98
N ILE A 549 -39.00 -13.92 -44.46
CA ILE A 549 -40.43 -14.05 -44.07
C ILE A 549 -40.63 -14.86 -42.76
N HIS A 550 -41.44 -14.45 -41.77
CA HIS A 550 -42.48 -13.41 -41.71
C HIS A 550 -42.15 -12.26 -40.73
#